data_AF-D5SUN9-F1
#
_entry.id   AF-D5SUN9-F1
#
_cell.length_a   1.000
_cell.length_b   1.000
_cell.length_c   1.000
_cell.angle_alpha   90.00
_cell.angle_beta   90.00
_cell.angle_gamma   90.00
#
_symmetry.space_group_name_H-M   'P 1'
#
loop_
_entity.id
_entity.type
_entity.pdbx_description
1 polymer ?
#
loop_
_entity_poly.entity_id
_entity_poly.type
_entity_poly.pdbx_seq_one_letter_code
_entity_poly.pdbx_strand_id
1 'polypeptide(L)'
;MLVISGKQPSSRQRSGWRFLLMSVIWLGIFLAGGVTGAIIHAYWLRATLLEMKQNPDDMPKRIAEIMAYDYGLSPAKEATVLEIISEHHRRVQNLRGEHAPTMESWNAELEAKMSKILKPSDFVQFQKKFREVNLIWGGL
;
A
#
# COMPACT_ATOMS: atom_id res chain seq x y z
N MET A 1 -30.07 72.24 2.36
CA MET A 1 -29.26 71.66 3.45
C MET A 1 -29.48 70.15 3.41
N LEU A 2 -28.53 69.37 2.88
CA LEU A 2 -28.62 67.91 2.81
C LEU A 2 -27.30 67.34 3.35
N VAL A 3 -27.34 66.83 4.57
CA VAL A 3 -26.21 66.19 5.24
C VAL A 3 -26.13 64.75 4.75
N ILE A 4 -25.14 64.46 3.90
CA ILE A 4 -24.84 63.09 3.45
C ILE A 4 -24.05 62.40 4.56
N SER A 5 -24.74 61.56 5.33
CA SER A 5 -24.15 60.72 6.38
C SER A 5 -23.32 59.59 5.77
N GLY A 6 -22.02 59.81 5.60
CA GLY A 6 -21.06 58.79 5.21
C GLY A 6 -20.94 57.71 6.30
N LYS A 7 -21.48 56.52 6.03
CA LYS A 7 -21.21 55.33 6.85
C LYS A 7 -19.75 54.92 6.67
N GLN A 8 -18.90 55.20 7.66
CA GLN A 8 -17.57 54.60 7.73
C GLN A 8 -17.67 53.08 7.94
N PRO A 9 -17.00 52.24 7.14
CA PRO A 9 -16.96 50.81 7.36
C PRO A 9 -16.14 50.51 8.62
N SER A 10 -16.74 49.75 9.54
CA SER A 10 -16.17 49.45 10.84
C SER A 10 -14.93 48.56 10.72
N SER A 11 -13.88 48.92 11.46
CA SER A 11 -12.57 48.26 11.51
C SER A 11 -12.60 46.78 11.92
N ARG A 12 -13.73 46.27 12.43
CA ARG A 12 -13.95 44.88 12.82
C ARG A 12 -13.98 43.89 11.64
N GLN A 13 -14.35 44.34 10.44
CA GLN A 13 -14.52 43.45 9.28
C GLN A 13 -13.18 43.04 8.63
N ARG A 14 -12.08 43.75 8.92
CA ARG A 14 -10.74 43.47 8.37
C ARG A 14 -10.00 42.31 9.03
N SER A 15 -10.33 41.92 10.27
CA SER A 15 -9.59 40.84 10.97
C SER A 15 -10.10 39.45 10.58
N GLY A 16 -11.42 39.27 10.44
CA GLY A 16 -12.01 37.97 10.09
C GLY A 16 -11.55 37.43 8.74
N TRP A 17 -11.35 38.30 7.74
CA TRP A 17 -10.87 37.90 6.42
C TRP A 17 -9.42 37.41 6.43
N ARG A 18 -8.58 37.96 7.31
CA ARG A 18 -7.18 37.52 7.49
C ARG A 18 -7.11 36.16 8.17
N PHE A 19 -7.99 35.89 9.14
CA PHE A 19 -8.12 34.57 9.75
C PHE A 19 -8.57 33.52 8.74
N LEU A 20 -9.58 33.83 7.92
CA LEU A 20 -10.09 32.94 6.89
C LEU A 20 -9.01 32.61 5.83
N LEU A 21 -8.26 33.64 5.40
CA LEU A 21 -7.14 33.46 4.47
C LEU A 21 -6.04 32.57 5.07
N MET A 22 -5.68 32.78 6.33
CA MET A 22 -4.69 31.96 7.04
C MET A 22 -5.14 30.51 7.17
N SER A 23 -6.41 30.25 7.51
CA SER A 23 -6.95 28.90 7.59
C SER A 23 -6.89 28.16 6.25
N VAL A 24 -7.19 28.84 5.13
CA VAL A 24 -7.09 28.26 3.79
C VAL A 24 -5.65 27.91 3.43
N ILE A 25 -4.68 28.77 3.77
CA ILE A 25 -3.26 28.51 3.53
C ILE A 25 -2.78 27.30 4.34
N TRP A 26 -3.13 27.23 5.63
CA TRP A 26 -2.80 26.09 6.48
C TRP A 26 -3.42 24.78 5.98
N LEU A 27 -4.68 24.82 5.54
CA LEU A 27 -5.33 23.67 4.94
C LEU A 27 -4.63 23.24 3.64
N GLY A 28 -4.21 24.19 2.81
CA GLY A 28 -3.44 23.91 1.60
C GLY A 28 -2.11 23.22 1.89
N ILE A 29 -1.37 23.70 2.90
CA ILE A 29 -0.11 23.08 3.35
C ILE A 29 -0.37 21.66 3.88
N PHE A 30 -1.41 21.48 4.70
CA PHE A 30 -1.76 20.17 5.24
C PHE A 30 -2.12 19.16 4.14
N LEU A 31 -2.94 19.57 3.17
CA LEU A 31 -3.32 18.72 2.04
C LEU A 31 -2.11 18.40 1.17
N ALA A 32 -1.23 19.37 0.89
CA ALA A 32 0.00 19.13 0.15
C ALA A 32 0.93 18.14 0.89
N GLY A 33 1.06 18.27 2.21
CA GLY A 33 1.79 17.33 3.04
C GLY A 33 1.19 15.93 3.01
N GLY A 34 -0.13 15.81 3.12
CA GLY A 34 -0.86 14.54 3.04
C GLY A 34 -0.67 13.83 1.69
N VAL A 35 -0.79 14.57 0.58
CA VAL A 35 -0.57 14.01 -0.77
C VAL A 35 0.88 13.55 -0.94
N THR A 36 1.85 14.36 -0.50
CA THR A 36 3.28 14.02 -0.61
C THR A 36 3.61 12.79 0.25
N GLY A 37 3.10 12.72 1.48
CA GLY A 37 3.27 11.58 2.36
C GLY A 37 2.66 10.30 1.77
N ALA A 38 1.46 10.38 1.19
CA ALA A 38 0.80 9.25 0.55
C ALA A 38 1.61 8.72 -0.65
N ILE A 39 2.17 9.61 -1.49
CA ILE A 39 3.00 9.23 -2.63
C ILE A 39 4.29 8.55 -2.16
N ILE A 40 4.99 9.13 -1.18
CA ILE A 40 6.23 8.55 -0.63
C ILE A 40 5.95 7.17 -0.04
N HIS A 41 4.88 7.03 0.75
CA HIS A 41 4.51 5.76 1.35
C HIS A 41 4.15 4.69 0.31
N ALA A 42 3.42 5.08 -0.75
CA ALA A 42 3.11 4.17 -1.86
C ALA A 42 4.36 3.71 -2.62
N TYR A 43 5.32 4.61 -2.84
CA TYR A 43 6.61 4.27 -3.45
C TYR A 43 7.42 3.33 -2.56
N TRP A 44 7.50 3.60 -1.27
CA TRP A 44 8.21 2.77 -0.30
C TRP A 44 7.59 1.37 -0.23
N LEU A 45 6.26 1.27 -0.08
CA LEU A 45 5.55 0.00 -0.06
C LEU A 45 5.80 -0.81 -1.34
N ARG A 46 5.75 -0.17 -2.51
CA ARG A 46 6.00 -0.83 -3.79
C ARG A 46 7.45 -1.30 -3.91
N ALA A 47 8.42 -0.50 -3.48
CA ALA A 47 9.83 -0.87 -3.47
C ALA A 47 10.08 -2.04 -2.53
N THR A 48 9.50 -2.02 -1.32
CA THR A 48 9.58 -3.11 -0.35
C THR A 48 8.96 -4.40 -0.89
N LEU A 49 7.79 -4.34 -1.53
CA LEU A 49 7.16 -5.51 -2.16
C LEU A 49 7.99 -6.08 -3.32
N LEU A 50 8.64 -5.22 -4.11
CA LEU A 50 9.54 -5.63 -5.19
C LEU A 50 10.82 -6.27 -4.66
N GLU A 51 11.40 -5.70 -3.60
CA GLU A 51 12.57 -6.24 -2.92
C GLU A 51 12.25 -7.59 -2.26
N MET A 52 11.10 -7.70 -1.60
CA MET A 52 10.57 -8.96 -1.04
C MET A 52 10.35 -10.02 -2.12
N LYS A 53 10.02 -9.62 -3.34
CA LYS A 53 9.90 -10.54 -4.47
C LYS A 53 11.28 -11.04 -4.96
N GLN A 54 12.31 -10.20 -4.87
CA GLN A 54 13.66 -10.54 -5.31
C GLN A 54 14.43 -11.35 -4.27
N ASN A 55 14.22 -11.10 -2.97
CA ASN A 55 14.87 -11.80 -1.86
C ASN A 55 13.82 -12.27 -0.83
N PRO A 56 13.01 -13.29 -1.15
CA PRO A 56 11.97 -13.79 -0.27
C PRO A 56 12.52 -14.33 1.07
N ASP A 57 13.77 -14.81 1.07
CA ASP A 57 14.44 -15.36 2.26
C ASP A 57 14.84 -14.31 3.30
N ASP A 58 14.93 -13.02 2.92
CA ASP A 58 15.25 -11.92 3.84
C ASP A 58 14.02 -11.42 4.62
N MET A 59 12.82 -11.87 4.23
CA MET A 59 11.56 -11.39 4.80
C MET A 59 11.43 -11.67 6.31
N PRO A 60 11.76 -12.88 6.83
CA PRO A 60 11.71 -13.15 8.27
C PRO A 60 12.59 -12.20 9.09
N LYS A 61 13.77 -11.86 8.56
CA LYS A 61 14.72 -10.95 9.21
C LYS A 61 14.16 -9.53 9.30
N ARG A 62 13.65 -8.99 8.19
CA ARG A 62 13.04 -7.65 8.19
C ARG A 62 11.84 -7.56 9.12
N ILE A 63 11.00 -8.59 9.18
CA ILE A 63 9.84 -8.60 10.09
C ILE A 63 10.33 -8.62 11.55
N ALA A 64 11.34 -9.43 11.86
CA ALA A 64 11.92 -9.47 13.21
C ALA A 64 12.52 -8.11 13.61
N GLU A 65 13.25 -7.43 12.71
CA GLU A 65 13.80 -6.09 12.94
C GLU A 65 12.69 -5.04 13.19
N ILE A 66 11.62 -5.07 12.40
CA ILE A 66 10.46 -4.17 12.59
C ILE A 66 9.79 -4.43 13.93
N MET A 67 9.54 -5.70 14.29
CA MET A 67 8.97 -6.03 15.59
C MET A 67 9.91 -5.63 16.73
N ALA A 68 11.22 -5.78 16.57
CA ALA A 68 12.19 -5.37 17.57
C ALA A 68 12.14 -3.85 17.80
N TYR A 69 12.03 -3.07 16.72
CA TYR A 69 11.88 -1.62 16.78
C TYR A 69 10.55 -1.20 17.43
N ASP A 70 9.42 -1.71 16.94
CA ASP A 70 8.08 -1.29 17.37
C ASP A 70 7.77 -1.68 18.82
N TYR A 71 8.27 -2.84 19.26
CA TYR A 71 8.03 -3.34 20.63
C TYR A 71 9.21 -3.12 21.58
N GLY A 72 10.29 -2.47 21.13
CA GLY A 72 11.49 -2.22 21.94
C GLY A 72 12.11 -3.53 22.48
N LEU A 73 12.21 -4.55 21.64
CA LEU A 73 12.71 -5.87 22.05
C LEU A 73 14.22 -5.81 22.33
N SER A 74 14.68 -6.62 23.29
CA SER A 74 16.11 -6.83 23.49
C SER A 74 16.68 -7.72 22.38
N PRO A 75 18.00 -7.67 22.10
CA PRO A 75 18.61 -8.50 21.05
C PRO A 75 18.35 -10.01 21.22
N ALA A 76 18.28 -10.48 22.47
CA ALA A 76 17.94 -11.87 22.77
C ALA A 76 16.50 -12.22 22.37
N LYS A 77 15.55 -11.31 22.57
CA LYS A 77 14.14 -11.51 22.18
C LYS A 77 13.94 -11.37 20.67
N GLU A 78 14.67 -10.45 20.03
CA GLU A 78 14.70 -10.32 18.58
C GLU A 78 15.16 -11.63 17.90
N ALA A 79 16.22 -12.25 18.41
CA ALA A 79 16.69 -13.54 17.91
C ALA A 79 15.63 -14.64 18.02
N THR A 80 14.89 -14.69 19.14
CA THR A 80 13.76 -15.63 19.30
C THR A 80 12.63 -15.33 18.33
N VAL A 81 12.27 -14.06 18.12
CA VAL A 81 11.24 -13.66 17.15
C VAL A 81 11.66 -14.03 15.73
N LEU A 82 12.93 -13.80 15.37
CA LEU A 82 13.49 -14.21 14.07
C LEU A 82 13.37 -15.71 13.85
N GLU A 83 13.71 -16.52 14.86
CA GLU A 83 13.61 -17.98 14.78
C GLU A 83 12.17 -18.43 14.51
N ILE A 84 11.21 -17.92 15.29
CA ILE A 84 9.78 -18.24 15.15
C ILE A 84 9.26 -17.86 13.75
N ILE A 85 9.57 -16.64 13.29
CA ILE A 85 9.11 -16.17 11.98
C ILE A 85 9.76 -16.96 10.86
N SER A 86 11.05 -17.30 10.97
CA SER A 86 11.77 -18.08 9.96
C SER A 86 11.22 -19.50 9.85
N GLU A 87 10.94 -20.15 10.98
CA GLU A 87 10.32 -21.48 10.99
C GLU A 87 8.94 -21.44 10.34
N HIS A 88 8.12 -20.45 10.71
CA HIS A 88 6.79 -20.28 10.13
C HIS A 88 6.86 -20.02 8.61
N HIS A 89 7.77 -19.14 8.18
CA HIS A 89 7.98 -18.83 6.76
C HIS A 89 8.35 -20.09 5.98
N ARG A 90 9.31 -20.89 6.47
CA ARG A 90 9.71 -22.16 5.85
C ARG A 90 8.53 -23.14 5.74
N ARG A 91 7.70 -23.24 6.80
CA ARG A 91 6.53 -24.12 6.78
C ARG A 91 5.51 -23.68 5.73
N VAL A 92 5.27 -22.38 5.60
CA VAL A 92 4.38 -21.83 4.56
C VAL A 92 4.95 -22.07 3.17
N GLN A 93 6.26 -21.88 2.96
CA GLN A 93 6.91 -22.16 1.68
C GLN A 93 6.81 -23.63 1.28
N ASN A 94 7.04 -24.54 2.23
CA ASN A 94 6.89 -25.97 1.99
C ASN A 94 5.45 -26.34 1.60
N LEU A 95 4.45 -25.84 2.34
CA LEU A 95 3.04 -26.04 2.01
C LEU A 95 2.69 -25.48 0.62
N ARG A 96 3.25 -24.33 0.25
CA ARG A 96 3.08 -23.78 -1.09
C ARG A 96 3.68 -24.68 -2.15
N GLY A 97 4.89 -25.20 -1.94
CA GLY A 97 5.53 -26.16 -2.85
C GLY A 97 4.72 -27.44 -3.02
N GLU A 98 4.17 -27.99 -1.93
CA GLU A 98 3.33 -29.19 -1.95
C GLU A 98 2.02 -28.99 -2.72
N HIS A 99 1.42 -27.79 -2.62
CA HIS A 99 0.15 -27.47 -3.27
C HIS A 99 0.27 -26.74 -4.61
N ALA A 100 1.48 -26.34 -5.02
CA ALA A 100 1.76 -25.71 -6.31
C ALA A 100 1.17 -26.47 -7.52
N PRO A 101 1.36 -27.80 -7.68
CA PRO A 101 0.81 -28.52 -8.84
C PRO A 101 -0.73 -28.51 -8.84
N THR A 102 -1.35 -28.57 -7.67
CA THR A 102 -2.82 -28.48 -7.54
C THR A 102 -3.32 -27.10 -7.96
N MET A 103 -2.65 -26.03 -7.51
CA MET A 103 -2.98 -24.66 -7.89
C MET A 103 -2.81 -24.43 -9.40
N GLU A 104 -1.74 -24.95 -10.00
CA GLU A 104 -1.54 -24.91 -11.46
C GLU A 104 -2.68 -25.60 -12.21
N SER A 105 -3.14 -26.76 -11.74
CA SER A 105 -4.25 -27.47 -12.34
C SER A 105 -5.57 -26.67 -12.28
N TRP A 106 -5.85 -26.02 -11.15
CA TRP A 106 -7.05 -25.20 -10.98
C TRP A 106 -7.00 -23.94 -11.85
N ASN A 107 -5.82 -23.35 -11.98
CA ASN A 107 -5.59 -22.20 -12.86
C ASN A 107 -5.81 -22.58 -14.33
N ALA A 108 -5.28 -23.72 -14.77
CA ALA A 108 -5.50 -24.23 -16.11
C ALA A 108 -6.99 -24.55 -16.38
N GLU A 109 -7.69 -25.13 -15.39
CA GLU A 109 -9.12 -25.40 -15.49
C GLU A 109 -9.94 -24.10 -15.62
N LEU A 110 -9.62 -23.09 -14.81
CA LEU A 110 -10.27 -21.79 -14.88
C LEU A 110 -10.05 -21.14 -16.25
N GLU A 111 -8.82 -21.17 -16.76
CA GLU A 111 -8.48 -20.63 -18.07
C GLU A 111 -9.26 -21.36 -19.19
N ALA A 112 -9.36 -22.69 -19.12
CA ALA A 112 -10.14 -23.50 -20.05
C ALA A 112 -11.65 -23.24 -19.96
N LYS A 113 -12.18 -22.86 -18.80
CA LYS A 113 -13.59 -22.45 -18.65
C LYS A 113 -13.82 -21.06 -19.25
N MET A 114 -12.91 -20.12 -18.99
CA MET A 114 -13.04 -18.75 -19.48
C MET A 114 -12.90 -18.66 -21.01
N SER A 115 -12.09 -19.51 -21.64
CA SER A 115 -11.97 -19.58 -23.10
C SER A 115 -13.26 -20.00 -23.82
N LYS A 116 -14.15 -20.72 -23.12
CA LYS A 116 -15.46 -21.15 -23.64
C LYS A 116 -16.54 -20.08 -23.49
N ILE A 117 -16.37 -19.15 -22.55
CA ILE A 117 -17.37 -18.12 -22.21
C ILE A 117 -17.04 -16.80 -22.91
N LEU A 118 -15.76 -16.43 -22.95
CA LEU A 118 -15.32 -15.16 -23.49
C LEU A 118 -15.16 -15.21 -25.01
N LYS A 119 -15.37 -14.06 -25.65
CA LYS A 119 -14.94 -13.86 -27.04
C LYS A 119 -13.42 -13.95 -27.13
N PRO A 120 -12.86 -14.36 -28.28
CA PRO A 120 -11.40 -14.48 -28.44
C PRO A 120 -10.63 -13.20 -28.07
N SER A 121 -11.15 -12.01 -28.42
CA SER A 121 -10.54 -10.73 -28.07
C SER A 121 -10.46 -10.47 -26.56
N ASP A 122 -11.49 -10.88 -25.83
CA ASP A 122 -11.63 -10.64 -24.40
C ASP A 122 -10.83 -11.68 -23.60
N PHE A 123 -10.75 -12.90 -24.13
CA PHE A 123 -9.92 -13.97 -23.56
C PHE A 123 -8.43 -13.63 -23.56
N VAL A 124 -7.92 -12.99 -24.61
CA VAL A 124 -6.53 -12.51 -24.66
C VAL A 124 -6.25 -11.47 -23.55
N GLN A 125 -7.19 -10.55 -23.30
CA GLN A 125 -7.06 -9.59 -22.20
C GLN A 125 -7.15 -10.27 -20.83
N PHE A 126 -8.05 -11.24 -20.68
CA PHE A 126 -8.15 -12.06 -19.47
C PHE A 126 -6.84 -12.79 -19.20
N GLN A 127 -6.25 -13.49 -20.17
CA GLN A 127 -4.99 -14.21 -20.00
C GLN A 127 -3.85 -13.32 -19.54
N LYS A 128 -3.78 -12.08 -20.05
CA LYS A 128 -2.76 -11.12 -19.64
C LYS A 128 -2.90 -10.76 -18.17
N LYS A 129 -4.10 -10.34 -17.75
CA LYS A 129 -4.37 -9.99 -16.35
C LYS A 129 -4.25 -11.20 -15.42
N PHE A 130 -4.71 -12.36 -15.88
CA PHE A 130 -4.65 -13.60 -15.12
C PHE A 130 -3.20 -14.00 -14.83
N ARG A 131 -2.30 -13.90 -15.82
CA ARG A 131 -0.86 -14.13 -15.61
C ARG A 131 -0.22 -13.10 -14.67
N GLU A 132 -0.56 -11.82 -14.80
CA GLU A 132 -0.08 -10.78 -13.88
C GLU A 132 -0.47 -11.07 -12.43
N VAL A 133 -1.71 -11.53 -12.21
CA VAL A 133 -2.22 -11.92 -10.90
C VAL A 133 -1.56 -13.22 -10.43
N ASN A 134 -1.44 -14.24 -11.28
CA ASN A 134 -0.86 -15.52 -10.89
C ASN A 134 0.63 -15.38 -10.48
N LEU A 135 1.36 -14.43 -11.06
CA LEU A 135 2.72 -14.06 -10.63
C LEU A 135 2.80 -13.40 -9.24
N ILE A 136 1.69 -12.90 -8.70
CA ILE A 136 1.59 -12.29 -7.36
C ILE A 136 1.16 -13.34 -6.33
N TRP A 137 0.22 -14.21 -6.69
CA TRP A 137 -0.38 -15.18 -5.76
C TRP A 137 0.28 -16.56 -5.77
N GLY A 138 0.88 -16.96 -6.89
CA GLY A 138 1.46 -18.29 -7.12
C GLY A 138 2.98 -18.27 -7.35
N GLY A 139 3.69 -17.20 -6.99
CA GLY A 139 5.11 -17.01 -7.28
C GLY A 139 6.01 -18.11 -6.69
N LEU A 140 6.31 -19.11 -7.51
CA LEU A 140 7.67 -19.56 -7.82
C LEU A 140 8.34 -18.54 -8.74
#